data_AF-A0A2M6W1B2-F1
#
_entry.id   AF-A0A2M6W1B2-F1
#
_cell.length_a   1.000
_cell.length_b   1.000
_cell.length_c   1.000
_cell.angle_alpha   90.00
_cell.angle_beta   90.00
_cell.angle_gamma   90.00
#
_symmetry.space_group_name_H-M   'P 1'
#
loop_
_entity.id
_entity.type
_entity.pdbx_description
1 polymer ?
#
loop_
_entity_poly.entity_id
_entity_poly.type
_entity_poly.pdbx_seq_one_letter_code
_entity_poly.pdbx_strand_id
1 'polypeptide(L)'
;MKLVSRFTEKHPDLFTFLASEDVHPHDRFLARSVLRLIPMRVTPNEITTVRIAATPYVLYLIMQGYFTFGAIMFLLVAFTDAMDGSLARTRNQITRFGMLYDPLADKLLIGSMVLLVVFQNFNYWLGIALLGLEIIFILSALVASVTFHTVKSANRWGKIKMIAQVMAVFLTLIALVSNTPYLLTAAAWIFGLAIGFAVISLFTQGV
;
A
#
# COMPACT_ATOMS: atom_id res chain seq x y z
N MET A 1 13.75 2.35 -22.74
CA MET A 1 13.80 0.88 -22.97
C MET A 1 15.18 0.25 -22.73
N LYS A 2 16.29 0.79 -23.28
CA LYS A 2 17.65 0.21 -23.10
C LYS A 2 18.20 0.16 -21.66
N LEU A 3 17.75 1.06 -20.78
CA LEU A 3 18.16 1.11 -19.37
C LEU A 3 17.56 -0.02 -18.54
N VAL A 4 16.26 -0.30 -18.75
CA VAL A 4 15.54 -1.38 -18.07
C VAL A 4 16.09 -2.73 -18.52
N SER A 5 16.30 -2.93 -19.83
CA SER A 5 16.85 -4.20 -20.34
C SER A 5 18.24 -4.50 -19.78
N ARG A 6 19.13 -3.50 -19.71
CA ARG A 6 20.46 -3.65 -19.10
C ARG A 6 20.41 -3.95 -17.61
N PHE A 7 19.43 -3.41 -16.88
CA PHE A 7 19.27 -3.68 -15.45
C PHE A 7 18.77 -5.11 -15.22
N THR A 8 17.78 -5.56 -15.99
CA THR A 8 17.25 -6.93 -15.95
C THR A 8 18.31 -7.97 -16.29
N GLU A 9 19.16 -7.71 -17.29
CA GLU A 9 20.30 -8.58 -17.63
C GLU A 9 21.34 -8.67 -16.52
N LYS A 10 21.54 -7.59 -15.74
CA LYS A 10 22.55 -7.52 -14.69
C LYS A 10 22.09 -8.13 -13.36
N HIS A 11 20.78 -8.22 -13.12
CA HIS A 11 20.18 -8.75 -11.89
C HIS A 11 19.04 -9.75 -12.18
N PRO A 12 19.33 -10.88 -12.84
CA PRO A 12 18.31 -11.84 -13.25
C PRO A 12 17.57 -12.47 -12.06
N ASP A 13 18.24 -12.59 -10.91
CA ASP A 13 17.70 -13.13 -9.66
C ASP A 13 16.55 -12.30 -9.08
N LEU A 14 16.44 -11.02 -9.45
CA LEU A 14 15.32 -10.18 -9.03
C LEU A 14 14.01 -10.50 -9.76
N PHE A 15 14.11 -11.06 -10.97
CA PHE A 15 12.99 -11.30 -11.87
C PHE A 15 12.64 -12.78 -12.03
N THR A 16 13.37 -13.69 -11.36
CA THR A 16 13.02 -15.11 -11.30
C THR A 16 11.75 -15.30 -10.48
N PHE A 17 10.87 -16.19 -10.96
CA PHE A 17 9.65 -16.53 -10.24
C PHE A 17 9.97 -17.43 -9.04
N LEU A 18 9.44 -17.05 -7.89
CA LEU A 18 9.53 -17.81 -6.65
C LEU A 18 8.30 -18.72 -6.53
N ALA A 19 8.47 -19.83 -5.81
CA ALA A 19 7.35 -20.69 -5.45
C ALA A 19 6.33 -19.89 -4.62
N SER A 20 5.04 -20.04 -4.93
CA SER A 20 4.00 -19.31 -4.22
C SER A 20 3.84 -19.79 -2.78
N GLU A 21 3.99 -18.89 -1.82
CA GLU A 21 3.42 -19.07 -0.48
C GLU A 21 1.88 -19.13 -0.59
N ASP A 22 1.26 -19.93 0.28
CA ASP A 22 -0.14 -20.35 0.26
C ASP A 22 -1.13 -19.28 -0.23
N VAL A 23 -1.86 -19.58 -1.31
CA VAL A 23 -2.94 -18.75 -1.84
C VAL A 23 -4.03 -18.56 -0.76
N HIS A 24 -4.24 -17.32 -0.36
CA HIS A 24 -5.20 -16.98 0.69
C HIS A 24 -6.65 -17.10 0.20
N PRO A 25 -7.65 -17.23 1.12
CA PRO A 25 -9.06 -17.33 0.73
C PRO A 25 -9.57 -16.14 -0.10
N HIS A 26 -9.12 -14.92 0.22
CA HIS A 26 -9.50 -13.72 -0.53
C HIS A 26 -8.89 -13.69 -1.94
N ASP A 27 -7.70 -14.28 -2.14
CA ASP A 27 -7.10 -14.39 -3.47
C ASP A 27 -7.95 -15.27 -4.39
N ARG A 28 -8.53 -16.36 -3.85
CA ARG A 28 -9.42 -17.24 -4.61
C ARG A 28 -10.72 -16.53 -5.00
N PHE A 29 -11.23 -15.67 -4.13
CA PHE A 29 -12.41 -14.86 -4.42
C PHE A 29 -12.11 -13.83 -5.52
N LEU A 30 -10.99 -13.10 -5.40
CA LEU A 30 -10.55 -12.14 -6.42
C LEU A 30 -10.25 -12.83 -7.75
N ALA A 31 -9.62 -14.01 -7.72
CA ALA A 31 -9.35 -14.84 -8.90
C ALA A 31 -10.63 -15.17 -9.68
N ARG A 32 -11.70 -15.51 -8.97
CA ARG A 32 -12.99 -15.88 -9.57
C ARG A 32 -13.81 -14.70 -10.05
N SER A 33 -13.61 -13.52 -9.47
CA SER A 33 -14.41 -12.31 -9.76
C SER A 33 -13.67 -11.36 -10.69
N VAL A 34 -12.75 -10.55 -10.15
CA VAL A 34 -12.12 -9.43 -10.85
C VAL A 34 -10.93 -9.88 -11.70
N LEU A 35 -10.08 -10.78 -11.20
CA LEU A 35 -8.84 -11.15 -11.91
C LEU A 35 -9.12 -11.97 -13.18
N ARG A 36 -10.30 -12.59 -13.30
CA ARG A 36 -10.74 -13.27 -14.53
C ARG A 36 -10.87 -12.30 -15.72
N LEU A 37 -11.14 -11.03 -15.45
CA LEU A 37 -11.25 -9.99 -16.47
C LEU A 37 -9.88 -9.46 -16.92
N ILE A 38 -8.84 -9.66 -16.11
CA ILE A 38 -7.49 -9.18 -16.40
C ILE A 38 -6.81 -10.13 -17.39
N PRO A 39 -6.32 -9.66 -18.55
CA PRO A 39 -5.61 -10.51 -19.50
C PRO A 39 -4.40 -11.21 -18.87
N MET A 40 -4.09 -12.43 -19.33
CA MET A 40 -2.91 -13.18 -18.87
C MET A 40 -1.58 -12.47 -19.17
N ARG A 41 -1.58 -11.49 -20.09
CA ARG A 41 -0.42 -10.68 -20.44
C ARG A 41 -0.05 -9.63 -19.39
N VAL A 42 -1.02 -9.19 -18.58
CA VAL A 42 -0.80 -8.17 -17.55
C VAL A 42 -0.08 -8.81 -16.37
N THR A 43 1.04 -8.22 -16.00
CA THR A 43 1.86 -8.65 -14.87
C THR A 43 1.49 -7.88 -13.59
N PRO A 44 1.72 -8.45 -12.40
CA PRO A 44 1.53 -7.74 -11.13
C PRO A 44 2.29 -6.41 -11.09
N ASN A 45 3.55 -6.40 -11.52
CA ASN A 45 4.41 -5.21 -11.51
C ASN A 45 3.87 -4.06 -12.38
N GLU A 46 3.19 -4.36 -13.50
CA GLU A 46 2.55 -3.33 -14.33
C GLU A 46 1.40 -2.64 -13.58
N ILE A 47 0.62 -3.41 -12.80
CA ILE A 47 -0.43 -2.85 -11.95
C ILE A 47 0.20 -1.94 -10.88
N THR A 48 1.29 -2.37 -10.25
CA THR A 48 2.04 -1.56 -9.28
C THR A 48 2.60 -0.27 -9.93
N THR A 49 3.13 -0.34 -11.15
CA THR A 49 3.60 0.85 -11.88
C THR A 49 2.47 1.82 -12.19
N VAL A 50 1.31 1.32 -12.60
CA VAL A 50 0.10 2.14 -12.81
C VAL A 50 -0.32 2.79 -11.49
N ARG A 51 -0.27 2.09 -10.35
CA ARG A 51 -0.53 2.68 -9.02
C ARG A 51 0.39 3.86 -8.75
N ILE A 52 1.71 3.68 -8.89
CA ILE A 52 2.69 4.75 -8.66
C ILE A 52 2.42 5.97 -9.55
N ALA A 53 2.10 5.74 -10.83
CA ALA A 53 1.78 6.81 -11.76
C ALA A 53 0.44 7.50 -11.45
N ALA A 54 -0.55 6.76 -10.95
CA ALA A 54 -1.86 7.29 -10.58
C ALA A 54 -1.83 8.09 -9.28
N THR A 55 -0.97 7.74 -8.31
CA THR A 55 -0.91 8.42 -7.00
C THR A 55 -0.74 9.94 -7.10
N PRO A 56 0.22 10.51 -7.86
CA PRO A 56 0.32 11.96 -8.05
C PRO A 56 -0.95 12.61 -8.61
N TYR A 57 -1.66 11.90 -9.49
CA TYR A 57 -2.91 12.40 -10.05
C TYR A 57 -4.04 12.43 -9.01
N VAL A 58 -4.12 11.41 -8.14
CA VAL A 58 -5.04 11.42 -6.99
C VAL A 58 -4.77 12.62 -6.08
N LEU A 59 -3.49 12.85 -5.73
CA LEU A 59 -3.09 13.99 -4.90
C LEU A 59 -3.45 15.32 -5.56
N TYR A 60 -3.20 15.44 -6.88
CA TYR A 60 -3.56 16.64 -7.64
C TYR A 60 -5.06 16.93 -7.55
N LEU A 61 -5.92 15.92 -7.77
CA LEU A 61 -7.39 16.10 -7.65
C LEU A 61 -7.79 16.61 -6.26
N ILE A 62 -7.20 16.06 -5.20
CA ILE A 62 -7.48 16.45 -3.81
C ILE A 62 -6.98 17.88 -3.55
N MET A 63 -5.79 18.24 -4.01
CA MET A 63 -5.23 19.58 -3.86
C MET A 63 -6.07 20.65 -4.57
N GLN A 64 -6.72 20.31 -5.68
CA GLN A 64 -7.65 21.20 -6.38
C GLN A 64 -9.05 21.26 -5.72
N GLY A 65 -9.27 20.52 -4.62
CA GLY A 65 -10.56 20.47 -3.92
C GLY A 65 -11.59 19.54 -4.55
N TYR A 66 -11.23 18.73 -5.56
CA TYR A 66 -12.12 17.73 -6.16
C TYR A 66 -12.23 16.47 -5.28
N PHE A 67 -12.61 16.64 -4.01
CA PHE A 67 -12.58 15.58 -3.00
C PHE A 67 -13.43 14.35 -3.36
N THR A 68 -14.57 14.52 -4.04
CA THR A 68 -15.42 13.39 -4.47
C THR A 68 -14.70 12.49 -5.46
N PHE A 69 -14.13 13.08 -6.52
CA PHE A 69 -13.36 12.34 -7.52
C PHE A 69 -12.04 11.81 -6.93
N GLY A 70 -11.39 12.60 -6.07
CA GLY A 70 -10.21 12.20 -5.32
C GLY A 70 -10.46 10.97 -4.44
N ALA A 71 -11.58 10.91 -3.73
CA ALA A 71 -11.96 9.77 -2.89
C ALA A 71 -12.21 8.49 -3.70
N ILE A 72 -12.94 8.61 -4.82
CA ILE A 72 -13.19 7.49 -5.73
C ILE A 72 -11.87 6.97 -6.31
N MET A 73 -11.03 7.87 -6.82
CA MET A 73 -9.74 7.49 -7.40
C MET A 73 -8.79 6.93 -6.35
N PHE A 74 -8.73 7.50 -5.15
CA PHE A 74 -7.96 6.96 -4.03
C PHE A 74 -8.37 5.52 -3.73
N LEU A 75 -9.68 5.24 -3.61
CA LEU A 75 -10.16 3.90 -3.30
C LEU A 75 -9.85 2.91 -4.43
N LEU A 76 -10.00 3.32 -5.70
CA LEU A 76 -9.63 2.49 -6.85
C LEU A 76 -8.13 2.17 -6.85
N VAL A 77 -7.28 3.18 -6.65
CA VAL A 77 -5.82 3.04 -6.62
C VAL A 77 -5.38 2.19 -5.42
N ALA A 78 -5.93 2.40 -4.24
CA ALA A 78 -5.67 1.56 -3.06
C ALA A 78 -6.13 0.12 -3.28
N PHE A 79 -7.27 -0.10 -3.94
CA PHE A 79 -7.76 -1.44 -4.23
C PHE A 79 -6.84 -2.22 -5.18
N THR A 80 -6.11 -1.54 -6.07
CA THR A 80 -5.15 -2.21 -6.95
C THR A 80 -4.05 -2.96 -6.18
N ASP A 81 -3.75 -2.59 -4.93
CA ASP A 81 -2.76 -3.24 -4.05
C ASP A 81 -3.21 -4.61 -3.55
N ALA A 82 -4.51 -4.80 -3.37
CA ALA A 82 -5.04 -6.13 -3.14
C ALA A 82 -4.97 -6.98 -4.41
N MET A 83 -5.11 -6.34 -5.58
CA MET A 83 -5.21 -7.02 -6.87
C MET A 83 -3.86 -7.53 -7.37
N ASP A 84 -2.80 -6.73 -7.34
CA ASP A 84 -1.46 -7.14 -7.81
C ASP A 84 -0.90 -8.30 -6.96
N GLY A 85 -1.02 -8.24 -5.63
CA GLY A 85 -0.59 -9.30 -4.73
C GLY A 85 -1.38 -10.60 -4.92
N SER A 86 -2.69 -10.49 -5.11
CA SER A 86 -3.54 -11.65 -5.43
C SER A 86 -3.20 -12.23 -6.81
N LEU A 87 -2.89 -11.37 -7.78
CA LEU A 87 -2.51 -11.78 -9.13
C LEU A 87 -1.16 -12.51 -9.13
N ALA A 88 -0.18 -11.99 -8.39
CA ALA A 88 1.13 -12.60 -8.23
C ALA A 88 1.03 -14.01 -7.62
N ARG A 89 0.23 -14.17 -6.54
CA ARG A 89 0.03 -15.47 -5.87
C ARG A 89 -0.75 -16.45 -6.75
N THR A 90 -1.81 -16.01 -7.41
CA THR A 90 -2.69 -16.91 -8.20
C THR A 90 -2.09 -17.32 -9.54
N ARG A 91 -1.19 -16.51 -10.11
CA ARG A 91 -0.49 -16.82 -11.37
C ARG A 91 0.92 -17.39 -11.17
N ASN A 92 1.37 -17.60 -9.93
CA ASN A 92 2.76 -17.97 -9.61
C ASN A 92 3.79 -17.00 -10.19
N GLN A 93 3.47 -15.70 -10.17
CA GLN A 93 4.28 -14.61 -10.73
C GLN A 93 4.96 -13.77 -9.62
N ILE A 94 5.30 -14.38 -8.49
CA ILE A 94 5.98 -13.70 -7.39
C ILE A 94 7.46 -13.55 -7.75
N THR A 95 7.98 -12.33 -7.66
CA THR A 95 9.38 -12.01 -7.94
C THR A 95 9.99 -11.25 -6.77
N ARG A 96 11.31 -11.33 -6.56
CA ARG A 96 12.00 -10.53 -5.53
C ARG A 96 11.85 -9.04 -5.77
N PHE A 97 11.86 -8.63 -7.05
CA PHE A 97 11.59 -7.26 -7.44
C PHE A 97 10.18 -6.83 -7.01
N GLY A 98 9.14 -7.60 -7.34
CA GLY A 98 7.75 -7.29 -6.94
C GLY A 98 7.59 -7.18 -5.43
N MET A 99 8.17 -8.11 -4.66
CA MET A 99 8.14 -8.06 -3.20
C MET A 99 8.76 -6.79 -2.59
N LEU A 100 9.69 -6.14 -3.29
CA LEU A 100 10.24 -4.83 -2.88
C LEU A 100 9.43 -3.66 -3.46
N TYR A 101 8.95 -3.81 -4.69
CA TYR A 101 8.28 -2.76 -5.44
C TYR A 101 6.88 -2.45 -4.90
N ASP A 102 6.13 -3.49 -4.50
CA ASP A 102 4.75 -3.33 -4.01
C ASP A 102 4.70 -2.55 -2.68
N PRO A 103 5.50 -2.88 -1.63
CA PRO A 103 5.52 -2.10 -0.39
C PRO A 103 6.01 -0.65 -0.56
N LEU A 104 6.84 -0.39 -1.58
CA LEU A 104 7.26 0.98 -1.91
C LEU A 104 6.09 1.78 -2.51
N ALA A 105 5.36 1.19 -3.45
CA ALA A 105 4.20 1.81 -4.09
C ALA A 105 3.08 2.10 -3.07
N ASP A 106 2.80 1.15 -2.20
CA ASP A 106 1.82 1.25 -1.12
C ASP A 106 2.15 2.41 -0.15
N LYS A 107 3.40 2.46 0.35
CA LYS A 107 3.86 3.55 1.23
C LYS A 107 3.89 4.90 0.54
N LEU A 108 4.10 4.96 -0.77
CA LEU A 108 4.01 6.20 -1.54
C LEU A 108 2.56 6.74 -1.53
N LEU A 109 1.57 5.87 -1.78
CA LEU A 109 0.15 6.25 -1.71
C LEU A 109 -0.25 6.70 -0.30
N ILE A 110 -0.05 5.86 0.72
CA ILE A 110 -0.48 6.21 2.08
C ILE A 110 0.34 7.36 2.65
N GLY A 111 1.66 7.35 2.49
CA GLY A 111 2.53 8.41 2.99
C GLY A 111 2.21 9.78 2.39
N SER A 112 1.93 9.84 1.09
CA SER A 112 1.51 11.09 0.45
C SER A 112 0.12 11.56 0.88
N MET A 113 -0.82 10.64 1.09
CA MET A 113 -2.14 10.98 1.64
C MET A 113 -2.05 11.46 3.09
N VAL A 114 -1.16 10.90 3.91
CA VAL A 114 -0.88 11.42 5.26
C VAL A 114 -0.33 12.84 5.18
N LEU A 115 0.67 13.09 4.32
CA LEU A 115 1.23 14.43 4.12
C LEU A 115 0.17 15.44 3.67
N LEU A 116 -0.67 15.09 2.71
CA LEU A 116 -1.65 16.00 2.13
C LEU A 116 -2.87 16.20 3.05
N VAL A 117 -3.49 15.11 3.49
CA VAL A 117 -4.80 15.15 4.15
C VAL A 117 -4.66 15.21 5.66
N VAL A 118 -3.71 14.47 6.26
CA VAL A 118 -3.63 14.41 7.72
C VAL A 118 -3.07 15.71 8.31
N PHE A 119 -1.98 16.24 7.76
CA PHE A 119 -1.38 17.48 8.26
C PHE A 119 -2.26 18.71 8.07
N GLN A 120 -3.19 18.68 7.11
CA GLN A 120 -4.12 19.80 6.89
C GLN A 120 -5.36 19.75 7.80
N ASN A 121 -5.79 18.57 8.24
CA ASN A 121 -7.09 18.38 8.89
C ASN A 121 -7.01 17.89 10.35
N PHE A 122 -5.84 17.49 10.82
CA PHE A 122 -5.64 16.96 12.17
C PHE A 122 -4.44 17.61 12.87
N ASN A 123 -4.26 17.25 14.14
CA ASN A 123 -3.08 17.65 14.89
C ASN A 123 -1.80 17.11 14.22
N TYR A 124 -0.79 17.96 14.05
CA TYR A 124 0.48 17.60 13.41
C TYR A 124 1.20 16.43 14.09
N TRP A 125 1.02 16.21 15.40
CA TRP A 125 1.56 15.04 16.10
C TRP A 125 1.02 13.72 15.55
N LEU A 126 -0.24 13.68 15.10
CA LEU A 126 -0.83 12.50 14.47
C LEU A 126 -0.12 12.19 13.14
N GLY A 127 0.10 13.22 12.32
CA GLY A 127 0.82 13.09 11.05
C GLY A 127 2.27 12.63 11.25
N ILE A 128 2.98 13.21 12.23
CA ILE A 128 4.34 12.80 12.59
C ILE A 128 4.38 11.35 13.05
N ALA A 129 3.44 10.91 13.91
CA ALA A 129 3.40 9.54 14.39
C ALA A 129 3.15 8.53 13.26
N LEU A 130 2.20 8.82 12.36
CA LEU A 130 1.90 7.96 11.21
C LEU A 130 3.10 7.84 10.27
N LEU A 131 3.69 8.96 9.84
CA LEU A 131 4.86 8.94 8.95
C LEU A 131 6.09 8.35 9.62
N GLY A 132 6.34 8.69 10.88
CA GLY A 132 7.45 8.15 11.66
C GLY A 132 7.38 6.62 11.72
N LEU A 133 6.20 6.07 11.97
CA LEU A 133 5.99 4.62 11.93
C LEU A 133 6.23 4.04 10.53
N GLU A 134 5.76 4.67 9.45
CA GLU A 134 6.06 4.18 8.09
C GLU A 134 7.56 4.11 7.82
N ILE A 135 8.29 5.15 8.20
CA ILE A 135 9.75 5.20 8.07
C ILE A 135 10.40 4.09 8.89
N ILE A 136 9.97 3.90 10.15
CA ILE A 136 10.45 2.80 10.99
C ILE A 136 10.23 1.46 10.29
N PHE A 137 9.04 1.19 9.72
CA PHE A 137 8.79 -0.05 8.99
C PHE A 137 9.67 -0.21 7.74
N ILE A 138 9.95 0.86 6.99
CA ILE A 138 10.89 0.80 5.85
C ILE A 138 12.29 0.44 6.33
N LEU A 139 12.79 1.15 7.35
CA LEU A 139 14.15 0.96 7.88
C LEU A 139 14.31 -0.43 8.49
N SER A 140 13.32 -0.86 9.27
CA SER A 140 13.20 -2.21 9.79
C SER A 140 13.33 -3.22 8.64
N ALA A 141 12.44 -3.20 7.65
CA ALA A 141 12.49 -4.14 6.54
C ALA A 141 13.84 -4.15 5.80
N LEU A 142 14.46 -2.97 5.63
CA LEU A 142 15.79 -2.85 5.03
C LEU A 142 16.87 -3.53 5.88
N VAL A 143 16.89 -3.29 7.18
CA VAL A 143 17.84 -3.92 8.11
C VAL A 143 17.67 -5.44 8.11
N ALA A 144 16.44 -5.95 8.15
CA ALA A 144 16.24 -7.40 8.08
C ALA A 144 16.69 -8.03 6.76
N SER A 145 16.44 -7.35 5.65
CA SER A 145 16.90 -7.80 4.34
C SER A 145 18.42 -7.84 4.24
N VAL A 146 19.13 -6.85 4.79
CA VAL A 146 20.59 -6.76 4.72
C VAL A 146 21.29 -7.67 5.73
N THR A 147 20.80 -7.70 6.98
CA THR A 147 21.45 -8.43 8.07
C THR A 147 21.08 -9.91 8.07
N PHE A 148 19.80 -10.23 7.90
CA PHE A 148 19.30 -11.60 8.06
C PHE A 148 18.98 -12.29 6.73
N HIS A 149 19.12 -11.60 5.59
CA HIS A 149 18.77 -12.11 4.26
C HIS A 149 17.34 -12.70 4.19
N THR A 150 16.46 -12.27 5.08
CA THR A 150 15.07 -12.69 5.13
C THR A 150 14.19 -11.57 4.59
N VAL A 151 13.31 -11.92 3.65
CA VAL A 151 12.21 -11.06 3.21
C VAL A 151 10.96 -11.59 3.92
N LYS A 152 10.62 -11.01 5.06
CA LYS A 152 9.41 -11.40 5.79
C LYS A 152 8.19 -10.71 5.21
N SER A 153 7.18 -11.51 4.92
CA SER A 153 5.84 -11.05 4.55
C SER A 153 5.15 -10.36 5.73
N ALA A 154 4.29 -9.37 5.45
CA ALA A 154 3.63 -8.55 6.47
C ALA A 154 2.76 -9.39 7.43
N ASN A 155 2.97 -9.20 8.74
CA ASN A 155 2.16 -9.85 9.78
C ASN A 155 0.70 -9.36 9.75
N ARG A 156 -0.20 -10.12 10.38
CA ARG A 156 -1.63 -9.80 10.55
C ARG A 156 -1.84 -8.38 11.08
N TRP A 157 -1.05 -7.96 12.08
CA TRP A 157 -1.12 -6.61 12.65
C TRP A 157 -0.75 -5.51 11.66
N GLY A 158 0.29 -5.72 10.84
CA GLY A 158 0.65 -4.82 9.75
C GLY A 158 -0.46 -4.70 8.71
N LYS A 159 -1.10 -5.82 8.33
CA LYS A 159 -2.25 -5.81 7.41
C LYS A 159 -3.45 -5.03 8.00
N ILE A 160 -3.77 -5.26 9.29
CA ILE A 160 -4.86 -4.55 9.97
C ILE A 160 -4.58 -3.05 10.04
N LYS A 161 -3.33 -2.66 10.38
CA LYS A 161 -2.90 -1.25 10.35
C LYS A 161 -3.16 -0.62 8.98
N MET A 162 -2.72 -1.28 7.90
CA MET A 162 -2.89 -0.76 6.54
C MET A 162 -4.37 -0.58 6.18
N ILE A 163 -5.21 -1.56 6.49
CA ILE A 163 -6.68 -1.45 6.29
C ILE A 163 -7.24 -0.26 7.08
N ALA A 164 -6.82 -0.08 8.33
CA ALA A 164 -7.25 1.04 9.15
C ALA A 164 -6.80 2.40 8.57
N GLN A 165 -5.57 2.52 8.07
CA GLN A 165 -5.09 3.75 7.43
C GLN A 165 -5.86 4.07 6.15
N VAL A 166 -6.07 3.08 5.26
CA VAL A 166 -6.87 3.26 4.04
C VAL A 166 -8.28 3.74 4.40
N MET A 167 -8.91 3.10 5.38
CA MET A 167 -10.25 3.45 5.84
C MET A 167 -10.29 4.86 6.46
N ALA A 168 -9.32 5.22 7.29
CA ALA A 168 -9.26 6.55 7.91
C ALA A 168 -9.03 7.67 6.88
N VAL A 169 -8.16 7.44 5.89
CA VAL A 169 -7.96 8.38 4.77
C VAL A 169 -9.25 8.54 3.97
N PHE A 170 -9.91 7.42 3.61
CA PHE A 170 -11.17 7.46 2.89
C PHE A 170 -12.26 8.21 3.67
N LEU A 171 -12.45 7.91 4.97
CA LEU A 171 -13.39 8.64 5.82
C LEU A 171 -13.06 10.13 5.89
N THR A 172 -11.77 10.50 5.93
CA THR A 172 -11.37 11.91 5.94
C THR A 172 -11.81 12.59 4.64
N LEU A 173 -11.60 11.97 3.48
CA LEU A 173 -12.04 12.53 2.21
C LEU A 173 -13.56 12.68 2.14
N ILE A 174 -14.32 11.70 2.65
CA ILE A 174 -15.79 11.79 2.72
C ILE A 174 -16.22 12.91 3.68
N ALA A 175 -15.52 13.10 4.80
CA ALA A 175 -15.77 14.20 5.72
C ALA A 175 -15.57 15.57 5.05
N LEU A 176 -14.57 15.70 4.18
CA LEU A 176 -14.31 16.91 3.40
C LEU A 176 -15.39 17.16 2.33
N VAL A 177 -15.89 16.11 1.68
CA VAL A 177 -17.00 16.22 0.71
C VAL A 177 -18.31 16.63 1.38
N SER A 178 -18.64 15.98 2.50
CA SER A 178 -19.92 16.16 3.21
C SER A 178 -19.90 17.29 4.23
N ASN A 179 -18.75 17.91 4.47
CA ASN A 179 -18.53 18.93 5.51
C ASN A 179 -19.06 18.49 6.88
N THR A 180 -18.80 17.23 7.26
CA THR A 180 -19.33 16.60 8.47
C THR A 180 -18.21 16.36 9.50
N PRO A 181 -18.08 17.21 10.54
CA PRO A 181 -16.95 17.15 11.49
C PRO A 181 -16.86 15.83 12.27
N TYR A 182 -17.98 15.18 12.55
CA TYR A 182 -18.01 13.90 13.27
C TYR A 182 -17.25 12.79 12.52
N LEU A 183 -17.20 12.84 11.19
CA LEU A 183 -16.43 11.88 10.38
C LEU A 183 -14.93 12.11 10.50
N LEU A 184 -14.47 13.36 10.66
CA LEU A 184 -13.07 13.66 10.99
C LEU A 184 -12.71 13.07 12.35
N THR A 185 -13.55 13.26 13.37
CA THR A 185 -13.31 12.67 14.69
C THR A 185 -13.21 11.15 14.61
N ALA A 186 -14.11 10.50 13.88
CA ALA A 186 -14.05 9.05 13.65
C ALA A 186 -12.75 8.63 12.94
N ALA A 187 -12.34 9.36 11.88
CA ALA A 187 -11.09 9.10 11.19
C ALA A 187 -9.86 9.25 12.10
N ALA A 188 -9.83 10.25 12.98
CA ALA A 188 -8.76 10.42 13.97
C ALA A 188 -8.64 9.22 14.91
N TRP A 189 -9.76 8.69 15.41
CA TRP A 189 -9.76 7.48 16.23
C TRP A 189 -9.24 6.26 15.46
N ILE A 190 -9.65 6.10 14.20
CA ILE A 190 -9.15 5.00 13.35
C ILE A 190 -7.65 5.13 13.09
N PHE A 191 -7.13 6.34 12.84
CA PHE A 191 -5.69 6.58 12.75
C PHE A 191 -4.96 6.24 14.05
N GLY A 192 -5.54 6.60 15.21
CA GLY A 192 -5.01 6.21 16.52
C GLY A 192 -4.96 4.69 16.71
N LEU A 193 -6.00 3.97 16.30
CA LEU A 193 -6.01 2.50 16.30
C LEU A 193 -4.95 1.93 15.34
N ALA A 194 -4.77 2.52 14.16
CA ALA A 194 -3.74 2.12 13.22
C ALA A 194 -2.35 2.26 13.83
N ILE A 195 -2.07 3.36 14.54
CA ILE A 195 -0.82 3.55 15.31
C ILE A 195 -0.67 2.44 16.36
N GLY A 196 -1.73 2.12 17.11
CA GLY A 196 -1.70 1.03 18.08
C GLY A 196 -1.34 -0.32 17.46
N PHE A 197 -1.99 -0.68 16.35
CA PHE A 197 -1.67 -1.91 15.61
C PHE A 197 -0.27 -1.91 15.00
N ALA A 198 0.20 -0.76 14.53
CA ALA A 198 1.55 -0.58 14.03
C ALA A 198 2.58 -0.89 15.13
N VAL A 199 2.39 -0.33 16.33
CA VAL A 199 3.26 -0.57 17.49
C VAL A 199 3.23 -2.04 17.89
N ILE A 200 2.05 -2.66 18.01
CA ILE A 200 1.93 -4.10 18.30
C ILE A 200 2.64 -4.94 17.24
N SER A 201 2.53 -4.57 15.96
CA SER A 201 3.20 -5.27 14.87
C SER A 201 4.72 -5.20 14.99
N LEU A 202 5.29 -4.08 15.46
CA LEU A 202 6.73 -3.93 15.67
C LEU A 202 7.23 -4.81 16.83
N PHE A 203 6.45 -4.95 17.90
CA PHE A 203 6.84 -5.72 19.09
C PHE A 203 6.60 -7.23 18.97
N THR A 204 5.55 -7.66 18.27
CA THR A 204 5.18 -9.09 18.20
C THR A 204 6.12 -9.91 17.35
N GLN A 205 6.67 -9.34 16.30
CA GLN A 205 7.79 -9.91 15.56
C GLN A 205 8.69 -8.75 15.23
N GLY A 206 9.81 -8.62 15.96
CA GLY A 206 10.84 -7.65 15.61
C GLY A 206 11.23 -7.88 14.16
N VAL A 207 10.79 -6.95 13.31
CA VAL A 207 11.16 -6.76 11.91
C VAL A 207 11.03 -7.97 10.97
#